data_AF-A0A7K8JGD4-F1
#
_entry.id   AF-A0A7K8JGD4-F1
#
_cell.length_a   1.000
_cell.length_b   1.000
_cell.length_c   1.000
_cell.angle_alpha   90.00
_cell.angle_beta   90.00
_cell.angle_gamma   90.00
#
_symmetry.space_group_name_H-M   'P 1'
#
loop_
_entity.id
_entity.type
_entity.pdbx_description
1 polymer ?
#
loop_
_entity_poly.entity_id
_entity_poly.type
_entity_poly.pdbx_seq_one_letter_code
_entity_poly.pdbx_strand_id
1 'polypeptide(L)'
;REWYGYHFPELIKIVPENSMYCRVAKFIGNRRELSEESLEGLEEIVMDSAKAQAILEASRSSMGEGGSEGLGGGPGHVVSAAAHPVPPPGMDISPLDLINIESFSRRVISLSEYRKGLQEYLRSKMSQVAPSLSALIGEVVGARLISHAGSLTNLAKYPASTVQILGAEKALFRALKTRGNTPKYGLIFHSTFIGRAAAKNKGRISRYLANKCTIASRIDCFSEVPTSVFGDKLREQVEERLAFYETGEPPRKNLEVMKEAVVE
;
A
#
# COMPACT_ATOMS: atom_id res chain seq x y z
N ARG A 1 -1.17 9.04 16.32
CA ARG A 1 0.14 8.40 16.57
C ARG A 1 1.04 9.28 17.40
N GLU A 2 1.35 10.50 16.95
CA GLU A 2 2.19 11.41 17.75
C GLU A 2 1.51 11.76 19.08
N TRP A 3 0.24 12.21 19.06
CA TRP A 3 -0.46 12.60 20.27
C TRP A 3 -0.62 11.45 21.27
N TYR A 4 -1.18 10.31 20.82
CA TYR A 4 -1.32 9.13 21.68
C TYR A 4 0.01 8.44 22.01
N GLY A 5 1.06 8.65 21.21
CA GLY A 5 2.40 8.08 21.41
C GLY A 5 3.15 8.69 22.59
N TYR A 6 2.84 9.93 22.99
CA TYR A 6 3.34 10.50 24.25
C TYR A 6 2.80 9.78 25.49
N HIS A 7 1.64 9.14 25.34
CA HIS A 7 0.94 8.46 26.43
C HIS A 7 1.18 6.95 26.42
N PHE A 8 1.26 6.36 25.23
CA PHE A 8 1.59 4.95 25.04
C PHE A 8 2.58 4.77 23.87
N PRO A 9 3.88 5.02 24.11
CA PRO A 9 4.89 5.03 23.06
C PRO A 9 5.13 3.64 22.44
N GLU A 10 4.99 2.59 23.24
CA GLU A 10 5.22 1.20 22.83
C GLU A 10 4.17 0.72 21.82
N LEU A 11 2.95 1.25 21.87
CA LEU A 11 1.87 0.90 20.94
C LEU A 11 2.24 1.18 19.47
N ILE A 12 3.08 2.19 19.21
CA ILE A 12 3.53 2.52 17.85
C ILE A 12 4.39 1.38 17.27
N LYS A 13 5.17 0.71 18.11
CA LYS A 13 6.03 -0.41 17.68
C LYS A 13 5.21 -1.68 17.44
N ILE A 14 4.19 -1.91 18.26
CA ILE A 14 3.36 -3.13 18.19
C ILE A 14 2.36 -3.05 17.02
N VAL A 15 1.76 -1.87 16.79
CA VAL A 15 0.72 -1.69 15.76
C VAL A 15 1.21 -0.72 14.66
N PRO A 16 1.87 -1.24 13.60
CA PRO A 16 2.44 -0.43 12.52
C PRO A 16 1.40 0.09 11.52
N GLU A 17 0.16 -0.42 11.52
CA GLU A 17 -0.92 0.02 10.62
C GLU A 17 -1.74 1.18 11.24
N ASN A 18 -1.99 2.25 10.47
CA ASN A 18 -2.54 3.50 11.02
C ASN A 18 -3.99 3.35 11.46
N SER A 19 -4.81 2.64 10.68
CA SER A 19 -6.23 2.52 10.97
C SER A 19 -6.49 1.61 12.18
N MET A 20 -5.73 0.52 12.29
CA MET A 20 -5.70 -0.38 13.44
C MET A 20 -5.18 0.33 14.68
N TYR A 21 -4.13 1.14 14.57
CA TYR A 21 -3.65 1.96 15.68
C TYR A 21 -4.75 2.90 16.22
N CYS A 22 -5.52 3.56 15.35
CA CYS A 22 -6.64 4.39 15.77
C CYS A 22 -7.79 3.58 16.40
N ARG A 23 -8.06 2.36 15.93
CA ARG A 23 -9.07 1.47 16.54
C ARG A 23 -8.65 1.01 17.93
N VAL A 24 -7.39 0.61 18.08
CA VAL A 24 -6.81 0.20 19.36
C VAL A 24 -6.74 1.38 20.33
N ALA A 25 -6.25 2.55 19.91
CA ALA A 25 -6.21 3.74 20.77
C ALA A 25 -7.60 4.19 21.23
N LYS A 26 -8.61 4.06 20.36
CA LYS A 26 -10.01 4.33 20.72
C LYS A 26 -10.55 3.32 21.74
N PHE A 27 -10.19 2.04 21.60
CA PHE A 27 -10.66 0.97 22.48
C PHE A 27 -9.98 1.03 23.86
N ILE A 28 -8.67 1.28 23.90
CA ILE A 28 -7.90 1.38 25.14
C ILE A 28 -8.29 2.62 25.94
N GLY A 29 -8.48 3.76 25.27
CA GLY A 29 -8.71 5.02 25.96
C GLY A 29 -7.55 5.35 26.91
N ASN A 30 -7.79 5.22 28.22
CA ASN A 30 -6.76 5.36 29.24
C ASN A 30 -6.08 4.02 29.54
N ARG A 31 -4.75 3.98 29.45
CA ARG A 31 -3.93 2.78 29.73
C ARG A 31 -4.18 2.15 31.10
N ARG A 32 -4.66 2.91 32.10
CA ARG A 32 -4.93 2.44 33.46
C ARG A 32 -6.17 1.55 33.58
N GLU A 33 -7.08 1.66 32.61
CA GLU A 33 -8.32 0.90 32.58
C GLU A 33 -8.15 -0.42 31.83
N LEU A 34 -6.95 -0.71 31.33
CA LEU A 34 -6.65 -1.92 30.58
C LEU A 34 -6.54 -3.14 31.53
N SER A 35 -7.48 -4.07 31.42
CA SER A 35 -7.53 -5.32 32.18
C SER A 35 -7.52 -6.55 31.28
N GLU A 36 -7.41 -7.76 31.86
CA GLU A 36 -7.50 -9.02 31.11
C GLU A 36 -8.85 -9.21 30.41
N GLU A 37 -9.92 -8.57 30.90
CA GLU A 37 -11.24 -8.55 30.24
C GLU A 37 -11.23 -7.76 28.93
N SER A 38 -10.31 -6.80 28.78
CA SER A 38 -10.13 -6.03 27.55
C SER A 38 -9.36 -6.81 26.47
N LEU A 39 -8.78 -7.96 26.83
CA LEU A 39 -7.93 -8.74 25.93
C LEU A 39 -8.73 -9.33 24.77
N GLU A 40 -9.93 -9.86 25.03
CA GLU A 40 -10.82 -10.40 23.98
C GLU A 40 -11.16 -9.34 22.92
N GLY A 41 -11.50 -8.12 23.35
CA GLY A 41 -11.79 -7.01 22.43
C GLY A 41 -10.57 -6.51 21.65
N LEU A 42 -9.38 -6.55 22.26
CA LEU A 42 -8.13 -6.25 21.54
C LEU A 42 -7.79 -7.33 20.52
N GLU A 43 -8.00 -8.61 20.83
CA GLU A 43 -7.81 -9.72 19.91
C GLU A 43 -8.71 -9.61 18.69
N GLU A 44 -9.97 -9.22 18.87
CA GLU A 44 -10.90 -9.00 17.77
C GLU A 44 -10.43 -7.86 16.84
N ILE A 45 -9.94 -6.75 17.42
CA ILE A 45 -9.49 -5.57 16.64
C ILE A 45 -8.19 -5.84 15.90
N VAL A 46 -7.22 -6.48 16.55
CA VAL A 46 -5.87 -6.69 16.01
C VAL A 46 -5.80 -7.98 15.18
N MET A 47 -6.78 -8.88 15.33
CA MET A 47 -6.86 -10.20 14.70
C MET A 47 -5.61 -11.06 14.97
N ASP A 48 -4.94 -10.82 16.09
CA ASP A 48 -3.65 -11.43 16.45
C ASP A 48 -3.51 -11.45 17.98
N SER A 49 -3.61 -12.65 18.54
CA SER A 49 -3.53 -12.88 19.99
C SER A 49 -2.16 -12.49 20.56
N ALA A 50 -1.07 -12.73 19.83
CA ALA A 50 0.27 -12.36 20.28
C ALA A 50 0.44 -10.84 20.38
N LYS A 51 -0.15 -10.08 19.44
CA LYS A 51 -0.13 -8.61 19.52
C LYS A 51 -1.03 -8.07 20.63
N ALA A 52 -2.19 -8.67 20.86
CA ALA A 52 -3.08 -8.26 21.96
C ALA A 52 -2.41 -8.46 23.32
N GLN A 53 -1.75 -9.60 23.53
CA GLN A 53 -0.94 -9.88 24.72
C GLN A 53 0.22 -8.90 24.85
N ALA A 54 0.97 -8.64 23.77
CA ALA A 54 2.07 -7.67 23.78
C ALA A 54 1.60 -6.24 24.13
N ILE A 55 0.39 -5.84 23.73
CA ILE A 55 -0.20 -4.54 24.12
C ILE A 55 -0.48 -4.51 25.63
N LEU A 56 -1.02 -5.59 26.18
CA LEU A 56 -1.33 -5.70 27.61
C LEU A 56 -0.05 -5.71 28.46
N GLU A 57 0.95 -6.48 28.06
CA GLU A 57 2.27 -6.51 28.69
C GLU A 57 2.98 -5.15 28.61
N ALA A 58 2.93 -4.48 27.46
CA ALA A 58 3.47 -3.13 27.27
C ALA A 58 2.79 -2.11 28.19
N SER A 59 1.47 -2.22 28.38
CA SER A 59 0.75 -1.37 29.35
C SER A 59 1.26 -1.58 30.79
N ARG A 60 1.54 -2.83 31.17
CA ARG A 60 2.08 -3.20 32.50
C ARG A 60 3.55 -2.79 32.69
N SER A 61 4.40 -3.00 31.67
CA SER A 61 5.82 -2.68 31.73
C SER A 61 6.08 -1.16 31.81
N SER A 62 5.22 -0.34 31.21
CA SER A 62 5.34 1.12 31.21
C SER A 62 4.83 1.79 32.50
N MET A 63 4.12 1.05 33.37
CA MET A 63 3.71 1.53 34.70
C MET A 63 4.85 1.62 35.72
N GLY A 64 6.03 1.10 35.37
CA GLY A 64 7.19 1.08 36.24
C GLY A 64 7.06 0.05 37.36
N GLU A 65 8.18 -0.55 37.71
CA GLU A 65 8.43 -1.16 39.03
C GLU A 65 8.28 -0.10 40.13
N GLY A 66 7.04 0.34 40.40
CA GLY A 66 6.66 1.12 41.56
C GLY A 66 6.29 0.23 42.74
N GLY A 67 7.02 -0.87 42.92
CA GLY A 67 6.85 -1.79 44.04
C GLY A 67 7.73 -1.37 45.20
N SER A 68 7.21 -0.50 46.07
CA SER A 68 7.51 -0.46 47.51
C SER A 68 8.93 -0.90 47.94
N GLU A 69 9.95 -0.04 47.79
CA GLU A 69 11.15 -0.16 48.64
C GLU A 69 10.89 0.54 49.96
N GLY A 70 10.75 -0.26 51.01
CA GLY A 70 10.67 0.19 52.38
C GLY A 70 11.91 1.01 52.77
N LEU A 71 11.67 2.03 53.58
CA LEU A 71 12.70 2.72 54.34
C LEU A 71 13.54 1.71 55.14
N GLY A 72 14.77 1.46 54.72
CA GLY A 72 15.76 0.65 55.44
C GLY A 72 17.17 1.06 55.02
N GLY A 73 17.93 1.65 55.94
CA GLY A 73 19.15 2.39 55.63
C GLY A 73 20.42 1.59 55.36
N GLY A 74 21.44 2.33 54.90
CA GLY A 74 22.85 1.92 54.85
C GLY A 74 23.63 2.64 53.73
N PRO A 75 24.75 3.34 54.01
CA PRO A 75 25.52 4.00 52.96
C PRO A 75 26.62 3.08 52.41
N GLY A 76 26.72 3.00 51.09
CA GLY A 76 27.94 2.55 50.41
C GLY A 76 27.71 1.48 49.33
N HIS A 77 27.68 1.89 48.06
CA HIS A 77 28.69 1.51 47.06
C HIS A 77 28.31 2.08 45.69
N VAL A 78 29.33 2.63 45.04
CA VAL A 78 29.42 3.00 43.63
C VAL A 78 29.20 1.80 42.72
N VAL A 79 28.30 1.91 41.73
CA VAL A 79 28.43 1.21 40.44
C VAL A 79 27.92 2.12 39.32
N SER A 80 28.82 2.45 38.40
CA SER A 80 28.49 3.00 37.09
C SER A 80 27.73 1.98 36.27
N ALA A 81 26.53 2.31 35.81
CA ALA A 81 25.91 1.65 34.68
C ALA A 81 25.41 2.75 33.74
N ALA A 82 26.01 2.82 32.56
CA ALA A 82 25.52 3.61 31.45
C ALA A 82 24.15 3.07 31.04
N ALA A 83 23.09 3.60 31.66
CA ALA A 83 21.73 3.36 31.22
C ALA A 83 21.55 4.07 29.87
N HIS A 84 21.36 3.28 28.82
CA HIS A 84 20.69 3.77 27.61
C HIS A 84 19.45 4.58 28.03
N PRO A 85 19.15 5.71 27.37
CA PRO A 85 17.99 6.53 27.74
C PRO A 85 16.73 5.68 27.56
N VAL A 86 16.21 5.18 28.68
CA VAL A 86 14.91 4.55 28.77
C VAL A 86 13.89 5.64 28.42
N PRO A 87 13.00 5.43 27.44
CA PRO A 87 11.98 6.43 27.13
C PRO A 87 11.16 6.73 28.39
N PRO A 88 10.77 8.00 28.63
CA PRO A 88 10.03 8.36 29.83
C PRO A 88 8.75 7.53 29.92
N PRO A 89 8.35 7.08 31.13
CA PRO A 89 7.06 6.43 31.32
C PRO A 89 5.98 7.36 30.76
N GLY A 90 5.06 6.80 29.95
CA GLY A 90 4.07 7.61 29.23
C GLY A 90 3.36 8.59 30.18
N MET A 91 3.09 9.82 29.72
CA MET A 91 2.42 10.81 30.57
C MET A 91 0.91 10.50 30.66
N ASP A 92 0.29 10.85 31.78
CA ASP A 92 -1.15 10.70 31.92
C ASP A 92 -1.89 11.66 30.96
N ILE A 93 -2.99 11.18 30.36
CA ILE A 93 -3.79 11.93 29.40
C ILE A 93 -4.77 12.84 30.14
N SER A 94 -4.87 14.11 29.72
CA SER A 94 -5.96 14.99 30.13
C SER A 94 -7.30 14.52 29.52
N PRO A 95 -8.42 14.52 30.26
CA PRO A 95 -9.73 14.12 29.71
C PRO A 95 -10.12 14.87 28.43
N LEU A 96 -9.74 16.15 28.30
CA LEU A 96 -9.98 16.93 27.08
C LEU A 96 -9.20 16.40 25.88
N ASP A 97 -7.94 16.03 26.09
CA ASP A 97 -7.08 15.47 25.05
C ASP A 97 -7.57 14.08 24.64
N LEU A 98 -8.08 13.29 25.58
CA LEU A 98 -8.70 11.99 25.28
C LEU A 98 -9.89 12.14 24.35
N ILE A 99 -10.79 13.09 24.61
CA ILE A 99 -11.95 13.38 23.76
C ILE A 99 -11.52 13.80 22.35
N ASN A 100 -10.48 14.64 22.24
CA ASN A 100 -9.93 15.08 20.97
C ASN A 100 -9.29 13.91 20.18
N ILE A 101 -8.53 13.05 20.87
CA ILE A 101 -7.90 11.86 20.29
C ILE A 101 -8.97 10.86 19.83
N GLU A 102 -10.03 10.67 20.62
CA GLU A 102 -11.13 9.78 20.26
C GLU A 102 -11.87 10.28 19.02
N SER A 103 -12.22 11.57 19.01
CA SER A 103 -12.89 12.23 17.87
C SER A 103 -12.04 12.15 16.60
N PHE A 104 -10.74 12.40 16.71
CA PHE A 104 -9.80 12.28 15.60
C PHE A 104 -9.69 10.82 15.12
N SER A 105 -9.56 9.86 16.05
CA SER A 105 -9.46 8.44 15.73
C SER A 105 -10.71 7.95 15.02
N ARG A 106 -11.91 8.33 15.47
CA ARG A 106 -13.18 8.05 14.77
C ARG A 106 -13.17 8.61 13.35
N ARG A 107 -12.70 9.86 13.15
CA ARG A 107 -12.61 10.45 11.81
C ARG A 107 -11.66 9.67 10.91
N VAL A 108 -10.49 9.28 11.41
CA VAL A 108 -9.51 8.47 10.66
C VAL A 108 -10.09 7.10 10.29
N ILE A 109 -10.78 6.43 11.22
CA ILE A 109 -11.44 5.14 10.96
C ILE A 109 -12.49 5.30 9.86
N SER A 110 -13.35 6.32 9.95
CA SER A 110 -14.38 6.58 8.92
C SER A 110 -13.77 6.86 7.54
N LEU A 111 -12.64 7.57 7.47
CA LEU A 111 -11.93 7.83 6.21
C LEU A 111 -11.26 6.57 5.66
N SER A 112 -10.74 5.70 6.54
CA SER A 112 -10.16 4.41 6.14
C SER A 112 -11.23 3.48 5.54
N GLU A 113 -12.40 3.41 6.18
CA GLU A 113 -13.55 2.63 5.69
C GLU A 113 -14.11 3.20 4.38
N TYR A 114 -14.26 4.53 4.30
CA TYR A 114 -14.65 5.18 3.06
C TYR A 114 -13.66 4.91 1.92
N ARG A 115 -12.35 4.93 2.21
CA ARG A 115 -11.32 4.56 1.22
C ARG A 115 -11.47 3.11 0.75
N LYS A 116 -11.78 2.15 1.64
CA LYS A 116 -12.03 0.75 1.26
C LYS A 116 -13.25 0.64 0.34
N GLY A 117 -14.35 1.32 0.68
CA GLY A 117 -15.55 1.39 -0.17
C GLY A 117 -15.26 1.97 -1.56
N LEU A 118 -14.45 3.03 -1.64
CA LEU A 118 -14.02 3.60 -2.93
C LEU A 118 -13.13 2.65 -3.74
N GLN A 119 -12.26 1.86 -3.10
CA GLN A 119 -11.45 0.86 -3.80
C GLN A 119 -12.30 -0.25 -4.39
N GLU A 120 -13.31 -0.71 -3.67
CA GLU A 120 -14.25 -1.72 -4.15
C GLU A 120 -15.15 -1.19 -5.28
N TYR A 121 -15.62 0.05 -5.13
CA TYR A 121 -16.33 0.75 -6.20
C TYR A 121 -15.47 0.88 -7.47
N LEU A 122 -14.20 1.26 -7.31
CA LEU A 122 -13.26 1.37 -8.43
C LEU A 122 -13.04 0.01 -9.10
N ARG A 123 -12.92 -1.08 -8.33
CA ARG A 123 -12.79 -2.44 -8.85
C ARG A 123 -14.01 -2.82 -9.70
N SER A 124 -15.21 -2.63 -9.15
CA SER A 124 -16.45 -2.92 -9.86
C SER A 124 -16.56 -2.12 -11.16
N LYS A 125 -16.32 -0.80 -11.11
CA LYS A 125 -16.40 0.07 -12.28
C LYS A 125 -15.33 -0.23 -13.32
N MET A 126 -14.11 -0.56 -12.92
CA MET A 126 -13.07 -0.92 -13.88
C MET A 126 -13.40 -2.23 -14.59
N SER A 127 -13.98 -3.22 -13.90
CA SER A 127 -14.41 -4.47 -14.55
C SER A 127 -15.51 -4.24 -15.61
N GLN A 128 -16.36 -3.23 -15.40
CA GLN A 128 -17.44 -2.88 -16.33
C GLN A 128 -16.93 -2.06 -17.53
N VAL A 129 -15.96 -1.17 -17.31
CA VAL A 129 -15.50 -0.20 -18.32
C VAL A 129 -14.28 -0.69 -19.10
N ALA A 130 -13.32 -1.32 -18.42
CA ALA A 130 -12.05 -1.73 -19.02
C ALA A 130 -11.52 -3.03 -18.37
N PRO A 131 -12.19 -4.18 -18.61
CA PRO A 131 -11.79 -5.46 -18.03
C PRO A 131 -10.44 -5.95 -18.54
N SER A 132 -10.11 -5.76 -19.82
CA SER A 132 -8.82 -6.22 -20.38
C SER A 132 -7.65 -5.45 -19.78
N LEU A 133 -7.78 -4.12 -19.68
CA LEU A 133 -6.77 -3.27 -19.07
C LEU A 133 -6.60 -3.58 -17.58
N SER A 134 -7.72 -3.84 -16.88
CA SER A 134 -7.71 -4.25 -15.48
C SER A 134 -6.98 -5.58 -15.26
N ALA A 135 -7.27 -6.60 -16.06
CA ALA A 135 -6.59 -7.90 -15.99
C ALA A 135 -5.08 -7.78 -16.25
N LEU A 136 -4.69 -6.92 -17.20
CA LEU A 136 -3.30 -6.73 -17.59
C LEU A 136 -2.45 -6.02 -16.53
N ILE A 137 -2.87 -4.85 -16.02
CA ILE A 137 -2.03 -3.99 -15.14
C ILE A 137 -2.61 -3.73 -13.75
N GLY A 138 -3.83 -4.21 -13.47
CA GLY A 138 -4.57 -3.96 -12.25
C GLY A 138 -5.45 -2.71 -12.32
N GLU A 139 -6.48 -2.70 -11.48
CA GLU A 139 -7.56 -1.71 -11.48
C GLU A 139 -7.02 -0.30 -11.17
N VAL A 140 -6.13 -0.18 -10.19
CA VAL A 140 -5.63 1.11 -9.71
C VAL A 140 -4.72 1.79 -10.74
N VAL A 141 -3.83 1.02 -11.37
CA VAL A 141 -2.92 1.55 -12.40
C VAL A 141 -3.69 1.86 -13.67
N GLY A 142 -4.63 1.00 -14.07
CA GLY A 142 -5.53 1.24 -15.20
C GLY A 142 -6.36 2.51 -15.02
N ALA A 143 -6.98 2.68 -13.85
CA ALA A 143 -7.73 3.90 -13.51
C ALA A 143 -6.87 5.16 -13.62
N ARG A 144 -5.63 5.09 -13.13
CA ARG A 144 -4.70 6.22 -13.17
C ARG A 144 -4.30 6.58 -14.61
N LEU A 145 -4.10 5.59 -15.48
CA LEU A 145 -3.83 5.83 -16.90
C LEU A 145 -5.01 6.51 -17.60
N ILE A 146 -6.23 6.01 -17.38
CA ILE A 146 -7.45 6.58 -17.97
C ILE A 146 -7.66 8.01 -17.46
N SER A 147 -7.51 8.23 -16.15
CA SER A 147 -7.66 9.55 -15.53
C SER A 147 -6.65 10.56 -16.09
N HIS A 148 -5.39 10.16 -16.27
CA HIS A 148 -4.36 11.06 -16.79
C HIS A 148 -4.50 11.33 -18.29
N ALA A 149 -5.06 10.38 -19.05
CA ALA A 149 -5.46 10.58 -20.45
C ALA A 149 -6.77 11.40 -20.61
N GLY A 150 -7.52 11.59 -19.52
CA GLY A 150 -8.81 12.26 -19.46
C GLY A 150 -10.01 11.37 -19.85
N SER A 151 -9.83 10.40 -20.75
CA SER A 151 -10.86 9.42 -21.10
C SER A 151 -10.26 8.13 -21.64
N LEU A 152 -11.04 7.04 -21.62
CA LEU A 152 -10.63 5.77 -22.23
C LEU A 152 -10.41 5.91 -23.74
N THR A 153 -11.24 6.72 -24.42
CA THR A 153 -11.12 6.99 -25.85
C THR A 153 -9.82 7.73 -26.19
N ASN A 154 -9.42 8.70 -25.37
CA ASN A 154 -8.13 9.39 -25.55
C ASN A 154 -6.97 8.43 -25.31
N LEU A 155 -7.05 7.58 -24.29
CA LEU A 155 -6.04 6.56 -24.01
C LEU A 155 -5.89 5.56 -25.17
N ALA A 156 -7.00 5.16 -25.81
CA ALA A 156 -6.99 4.28 -26.97
C ALA A 156 -6.33 4.92 -28.21
N LYS A 157 -6.49 6.24 -28.36
CA LYS A 157 -5.87 7.04 -29.44
C LYS A 157 -4.37 7.24 -29.24
N TYR A 158 -3.89 7.25 -28.00
CA TYR A 158 -2.47 7.46 -27.72
C TYR A 158 -1.60 6.32 -28.30
N PRO A 159 -0.43 6.65 -28.88
CA PRO A 159 0.54 5.64 -29.27
C PRO A 159 1.21 5.04 -28.02
N ALA A 160 1.74 3.83 -28.16
CA ALA A 160 2.36 3.13 -27.04
C ALA A 160 3.57 3.87 -26.44
N SER A 161 4.31 4.64 -27.24
CA SER A 161 5.40 5.50 -26.74
C SER A 161 4.92 6.58 -25.77
N THR A 162 3.72 7.15 -26.00
CA THR A 162 3.09 8.10 -25.09
C THR A 162 2.59 7.41 -23.83
N VAL A 163 1.95 6.25 -23.97
CA VAL A 163 1.49 5.44 -22.82
C VAL A 163 2.68 5.01 -21.93
N GLN A 164 3.84 4.73 -22.53
CA GLN A 164 5.06 4.36 -21.81
C GLN A 164 5.52 5.45 -20.82
N ILE A 165 5.39 6.71 -21.20
CA ILE A 165 5.90 7.88 -20.44
C ILE A 165 4.78 8.70 -19.79
N LEU A 166 3.53 8.25 -19.89
CA LEU A 166 2.36 8.92 -19.31
C LEU A 166 2.57 9.14 -17.81
N GLY A 167 2.39 10.36 -17.31
CA GLY A 167 2.68 10.79 -15.94
C GLY A 167 4.14 11.15 -15.64
N ALA A 168 5.06 10.97 -16.60
CA ALA A 168 6.45 11.43 -16.51
C ALA A 168 6.73 12.65 -17.39
N GLU A 169 5.70 13.39 -17.82
CA GLU A 169 5.83 14.48 -18.78
C GLU A 169 6.73 15.60 -18.27
N LYS A 170 6.61 15.97 -16.98
CA LYS A 170 7.48 17.00 -16.38
C LYS A 170 8.97 16.62 -16.47
N ALA A 171 9.29 15.34 -16.23
CA ALA A 171 10.65 14.84 -16.33
C ALA A 171 11.13 14.77 -17.79
N LEU A 172 10.24 14.39 -18.71
CA LEU A 172 10.50 14.39 -20.15
C LEU A 172 10.81 15.80 -20.67
N PHE A 173 9.95 16.78 -20.36
CA PHE A 173 10.13 18.16 -20.81
C PHE A 173 11.39 18.79 -20.22
N ARG A 174 11.72 18.48 -18.96
CA ARG A 174 12.99 18.91 -18.36
C ARG A 174 14.19 18.31 -19.10
N ALA A 175 14.18 17.01 -19.38
CA ALA A 175 15.25 16.34 -20.12
C ALA A 175 15.40 16.88 -21.54
N LEU A 176 14.31 17.19 -22.23
CA LEU A 176 14.34 17.80 -23.56
C LEU A 176 14.97 19.20 -23.51
N LYS A 177 14.63 20.02 -22.51
CA LYS A 177 15.18 21.37 -22.33
C LYS A 177 16.67 21.34 -21.99
N THR A 178 17.11 20.39 -21.17
CA THR A 178 18.51 20.27 -20.73
C THR A 178 19.34 19.31 -21.60
N ARG A 179 18.79 18.79 -22.70
CA ARG A 179 19.37 17.69 -23.52
C ARG A 179 19.89 16.52 -22.67
N GLY A 180 19.19 16.21 -21.58
CA GLY A 180 19.50 15.12 -20.67
C GLY A 180 18.81 13.81 -21.04
N ASN A 181 18.96 12.80 -20.18
CA ASN A 181 18.32 11.49 -20.37
C ASN A 181 16.80 11.56 -20.19
N THR A 182 16.06 11.05 -21.18
CA THR A 182 14.60 10.97 -21.11
C THR A 182 14.13 9.83 -20.18
N PRO A 183 12.99 10.00 -19.49
CA PRO A 183 12.41 8.95 -18.68
C PRO A 183 11.98 7.75 -19.52
N LYS A 184 12.17 6.54 -18.99
CA LYS A 184 11.86 5.28 -19.68
C LYS A 184 10.50 4.68 -19.28
N TYR A 185 9.85 5.25 -18.27
CA TYR A 185 8.59 4.78 -17.70
C TYR A 185 7.90 5.94 -16.99
N GLY A 186 6.56 5.92 -17.00
CA GLY A 186 5.72 6.81 -16.21
C GLY A 186 4.86 6.02 -15.23
N LEU A 187 3.54 6.17 -15.28
CA LEU A 187 2.59 5.53 -14.37
C LEU A 187 2.64 3.99 -14.40
N ILE A 188 2.97 3.42 -15.56
CA ILE A 188 3.12 1.97 -15.72
C ILE A 188 4.25 1.37 -14.87
N PHE A 189 5.18 2.18 -14.35
CA PHE A 189 6.25 1.75 -13.44
C PHE A 189 5.72 1.07 -12.16
N HIS A 190 4.52 1.45 -11.72
CA HIS A 190 3.88 0.86 -10.55
C HIS A 190 3.27 -0.53 -10.83
N SER A 191 3.37 -1.04 -12.04
CA SER A 191 2.99 -2.43 -12.35
C SER A 191 3.95 -3.42 -11.69
N THR A 192 3.40 -4.55 -11.26
CA THR A 192 4.16 -5.65 -10.62
C THR A 192 5.22 -6.23 -11.55
N PHE A 193 4.97 -6.25 -12.87
CA PHE A 193 5.92 -6.75 -13.88
C PHE A 193 7.23 -5.95 -13.92
N ILE A 194 7.16 -4.62 -13.84
CA ILE A 194 8.36 -3.77 -13.87
C ILE A 194 9.13 -3.85 -12.56
N GLY A 195 8.43 -4.04 -11.44
CA GLY A 195 9.03 -4.29 -10.13
C GLY A 195 9.90 -5.55 -10.12
N ARG A 196 9.41 -6.63 -10.74
CA ARG A 196 10.11 -7.94 -10.82
C ARG A 196 11.28 -7.95 -11.80
N ALA A 197 11.25 -7.14 -12.86
CA ALA A 197 12.30 -7.15 -13.89
C ALA A 197 13.65 -6.60 -13.38
N ALA A 198 14.75 -7.22 -13.84
CA ALA A 198 16.11 -6.73 -13.58
C ALA A 198 16.33 -5.30 -14.12
N ALA A 199 17.14 -4.49 -13.43
CA ALA A 199 17.34 -3.06 -13.71
C ALA A 199 17.69 -2.74 -15.18
N LYS A 200 18.49 -3.61 -15.83
CA LYS A 200 18.87 -3.49 -17.24
C LYS A 200 17.68 -3.69 -18.20
N ASN A 201 16.74 -4.55 -17.82
CA ASN A 201 15.60 -4.96 -18.65
C ASN A 201 14.33 -4.15 -18.38
N LYS A 202 14.26 -3.38 -17.28
CA LYS A 202 13.10 -2.53 -16.92
C LYS A 202 12.63 -1.62 -18.06
N GLY A 203 13.55 -1.02 -18.81
CA GLY A 203 13.19 -0.16 -19.96
C GLY A 203 12.59 -0.93 -21.13
N ARG A 204 13.05 -2.17 -21.37
CA ARG A 204 12.56 -3.04 -22.45
C ARG A 204 11.18 -3.60 -22.10
N ILE A 205 10.99 -4.07 -20.86
CA ILE A 205 9.71 -4.58 -20.39
C ILE A 205 8.66 -3.45 -20.31
N SER A 206 9.06 -2.24 -19.89
CA SER A 206 8.20 -1.05 -19.88
C SER A 206 7.61 -0.76 -21.27
N ARG A 207 8.45 -0.78 -22.31
CA ARG A 207 8.00 -0.60 -23.70
C ARG A 207 7.06 -1.74 -24.14
N TYR A 208 7.41 -2.99 -23.82
CA TYR A 208 6.57 -4.14 -24.18
C TYR A 208 5.20 -4.06 -23.51
N LEU A 209 5.17 -3.76 -22.21
CA LEU A 209 3.94 -3.57 -21.45
C LEU A 209 3.10 -2.41 -21.99
N ALA A 210 3.72 -1.27 -22.31
CA ALA A 210 3.01 -0.14 -22.90
C ALA A 210 2.31 -0.52 -24.22
N ASN A 211 2.98 -1.29 -25.09
CA ASN A 211 2.37 -1.80 -26.32
C ASN A 211 1.14 -2.67 -26.03
N LYS A 212 1.21 -3.56 -25.02
CA LYS A 212 0.08 -4.41 -24.63
C LYS A 212 -1.05 -3.61 -24.01
N CYS A 213 -0.74 -2.64 -23.16
CA CYS A 213 -1.73 -1.73 -22.59
C CYS A 213 -2.47 -0.93 -23.66
N THR A 214 -1.78 -0.45 -24.70
CA THR A 214 -2.43 0.26 -25.81
C THR A 214 -3.35 -0.66 -26.63
N ILE A 215 -3.01 -1.94 -26.77
CA ILE A 215 -3.89 -2.91 -27.43
C ILE A 215 -5.11 -3.18 -26.55
N ALA A 216 -4.91 -3.48 -25.27
CA ALA A 216 -5.98 -3.72 -24.31
C ALA A 216 -6.93 -2.52 -24.20
N SER A 217 -6.41 -1.29 -24.13
CA SER A 217 -7.24 -0.09 -24.05
C SER A 217 -8.07 0.16 -25.31
N ARG A 218 -7.59 -0.27 -26.48
CA ARG A 218 -8.36 -0.19 -27.73
C ARG A 218 -9.45 -1.25 -27.78
N ILE A 219 -9.15 -2.47 -27.36
CA ILE A 219 -10.15 -3.54 -27.26
C ILE A 219 -11.27 -3.11 -26.30
N ASP A 220 -10.92 -2.63 -25.10
CA ASP A 220 -11.91 -2.18 -24.12
C ASP A 220 -12.71 -0.96 -24.60
N CYS A 221 -12.13 -0.06 -25.41
CA CYS A 221 -12.83 1.13 -25.89
C CYS A 221 -13.76 0.87 -27.08
N PHE A 222 -13.41 -0.07 -27.96
CA PHE A 222 -14.11 -0.29 -29.24
C PHE A 222 -14.85 -1.62 -29.31
N SER A 223 -14.69 -2.52 -28.32
CA SER A 223 -15.50 -3.72 -28.23
C SER A 223 -16.91 -3.40 -27.74
N GLU A 224 -17.93 -4.00 -28.36
CA GLU A 224 -19.32 -3.90 -27.91
C GLU A 224 -19.55 -4.69 -26.63
N VAL A 225 -18.83 -5.82 -26.47
CA VAL A 225 -18.85 -6.65 -25.26
C VAL A 225 -17.45 -6.65 -24.65
N PRO A 226 -17.24 -5.95 -23.53
CA PRO A 226 -15.94 -5.92 -22.87
C PRO A 226 -15.71 -7.25 -22.13
N THR A 227 -14.69 -8.01 -22.53
CA THR A 227 -14.32 -9.31 -21.93
C THR A 227 -12.92 -9.24 -21.29
N SER A 228 -12.67 -10.03 -20.24
CA SER A 228 -11.33 -10.09 -19.60
C SER A 228 -10.36 -11.01 -20.32
N VAL A 229 -10.87 -11.94 -21.14
CA VAL A 229 -10.09 -13.01 -21.81
C VAL A 229 -8.89 -12.42 -22.56
N PHE A 230 -9.08 -11.34 -23.33
CA PHE A 230 -7.99 -10.66 -24.03
C PHE A 230 -6.93 -10.12 -23.06
N GLY A 231 -7.35 -9.55 -21.93
CA GLY A 231 -6.44 -9.04 -20.90
C GLY A 231 -5.63 -10.14 -20.23
N ASP A 232 -6.26 -11.28 -19.92
CA ASP A 232 -5.62 -12.43 -19.29
C ASP A 232 -4.56 -13.05 -20.22
N LYS A 233 -4.90 -13.25 -21.50
CA LYS A 233 -3.95 -13.73 -22.51
C LYS A 233 -2.81 -12.74 -22.77
N LEU A 234 -3.10 -11.44 -22.78
CA LEU A 234 -2.06 -10.41 -22.87
C LEU A 234 -1.14 -10.40 -21.66
N ARG A 235 -1.68 -10.71 -20.47
CA ARG A 235 -0.92 -10.82 -19.23
C ARG A 235 0.04 -12.01 -19.28
N GLU A 236 -0.43 -13.17 -19.71
CA GLU A 236 0.41 -14.36 -19.92
C GLU A 236 1.59 -14.04 -20.84
N GLN A 237 1.38 -13.32 -21.94
CA GLN A 237 2.47 -12.92 -22.83
C GLN A 237 3.50 -11.99 -22.17
N VAL A 238 3.07 -11.11 -21.26
CA VAL A 238 4.00 -10.25 -20.51
C VAL A 238 4.80 -11.10 -19.51
N GLU A 239 4.17 -12.11 -18.91
CA GLU A 239 4.84 -13.07 -18.01
C GLU A 239 5.86 -13.94 -18.77
N GLU A 240 5.48 -14.49 -19.92
CA GLU A 240 6.41 -15.20 -20.81
C GLU A 240 7.57 -14.31 -21.25
N ARG A 241 7.29 -13.02 -21.53
CA ARG A 241 8.34 -12.07 -21.91
C ARG A 241 9.28 -11.76 -20.74
N LEU A 242 8.77 -11.79 -19.50
CA LEU A 242 9.59 -11.65 -18.31
C LEU A 242 10.49 -12.88 -18.15
N ALA A 243 9.90 -14.08 -18.28
CA ALA A 243 10.61 -15.36 -18.21
C ALA A 243 11.70 -15.45 -19.30
N PHE A 244 11.43 -15.01 -20.54
CA PHE A 244 12.44 -14.94 -21.61
C PHE A 244 13.71 -14.19 -21.20
N TYR A 245 13.60 -13.15 -20.36
CA TYR A 245 14.78 -12.42 -19.90
C TYR A 245 15.59 -13.17 -18.82
N GLU A 246 15.02 -14.20 -18.22
CA GLU A 246 15.64 -15.08 -17.22
C GLU A 246 16.12 -16.40 -17.84
N THR A 247 15.28 -17.04 -18.67
CA THR A 247 15.48 -18.40 -19.21
C THR A 247 15.91 -18.42 -20.68
N GLY A 248 15.63 -17.38 -21.46
CA GLY A 248 15.92 -17.32 -22.89
C GLY A 248 14.88 -17.96 -23.82
N GLU A 249 13.77 -18.50 -23.29
CA GLU A 249 12.70 -19.10 -24.10
C GLU A 249 11.83 -18.05 -24.82
N PRO A 250 11.70 -18.11 -26.15
CA PRO A 250 10.98 -17.08 -26.90
C PRO A 250 9.48 -17.09 -26.54
N PRO A 251 8.88 -15.92 -26.25
CA PRO A 251 7.45 -15.83 -25.95
C PRO A 251 6.59 -16.14 -27.18
N ARG A 252 5.35 -16.58 -26.95
CA ARG A 252 4.38 -16.88 -28.02
C ARG A 252 4.10 -15.65 -28.89
N LYS A 253 3.77 -15.89 -30.16
CA LYS A 253 3.44 -14.80 -31.09
C LYS A 253 2.09 -14.19 -30.74
N ASN A 254 1.99 -12.87 -30.89
CA ASN A 254 0.73 -12.14 -30.66
C ASN A 254 -0.44 -12.71 -31.47
N LEU A 255 -0.19 -13.15 -32.69
CA LEU A 255 -1.24 -13.65 -33.59
C LEU A 255 -1.89 -14.93 -33.08
N GLU A 256 -1.11 -15.84 -32.48
CA GLU A 256 -1.60 -17.12 -31.96
C GLU A 256 -2.44 -16.88 -30.71
N VAL A 257 -1.91 -16.11 -29.78
CA VAL A 257 -2.61 -15.76 -28.53
C VAL A 257 -3.90 -14.98 -28.77
N MET A 258 -3.92 -14.09 -29.76
CA MET A 258 -5.15 -13.37 -30.13
C MET A 258 -6.18 -14.28 -30.81
N LYS A 259 -5.75 -15.33 -31.52
CA LYS A 259 -6.68 -16.32 -32.08
C LYS A 259 -7.29 -17.17 -30.96
N GLU A 260 -6.48 -17.62 -30.01
CA GLU A 260 -6.97 -18.34 -28.83
C GLU A 260 -7.99 -17.50 -28.04
N ALA A 261 -7.70 -16.21 -27.83
CA ALA A 261 -8.59 -15.30 -27.13
C ALA A 261 -9.93 -14.99 -27.84
N VAL A 262 -10.03 -15.25 -29.15
CA VAL A 262 -11.28 -15.05 -29.92
C VAL A 262 -12.14 -16.32 -29.91
N VAL A 263 -11.51 -17.48 -29.71
CA VAL A 263 -12.20 -18.79 -29.66
C VAL A 263 -12.82 -19.02 -28.27
N GLU A 264 -12.18 -18.48 -27.24
CA GLU A 264 -12.61 -18.51 -25.84
C GLU A 264 -13.58 -17.37 -25.49
#